data_AF-A0A935I7X8-F1
#
_entry.id   AF-A0A935I7X8-F1
#
_cell.length_a   1.000
_cell.length_b   1.000
_cell.length_c   1.000
_cell.angle_alpha   90.00
_cell.angle_beta   90.00
_cell.angle_gamma   90.00
#
_symmetry.space_group_name_H-M   'P 1'
#
loop_
_entity.id
_entity.type
_entity.pdbx_description
1 polymer ?
#
loop_
_entity_poly.entity_id
_entity_poly.type
_entity_poly.pdbx_seq_one_letter_code
_entity_poly.pdbx_strand_id
1 'polypeptide(L)'
;MRLLFTDVTVHGITWSWEFGDGNVSALQNPVHTFLVPGTYTVKLIVANGICNDTISKMIRVSLDGANDITGNLKLKYYPNPVHQQIFIEVENQLIDNVTINNQVGQKVLSYSNVTKKI
;
A
#
# COMPACT_ATOMS: atom_id res chain seq x y z
N MET A 1 3.71 -4.25 6.88
CA MET A 1 4.42 -3.42 5.88
C MET A 1 5.65 -2.79 6.54
N ARG A 2 6.84 -2.93 5.94
CA ARG A 2 8.10 -2.39 6.48
C ARG A 2 8.51 -1.15 5.70
N LEU A 3 8.68 -0.03 6.38
CA LEU A 3 9.02 1.27 5.77
C LEU A 3 10.33 1.82 6.37
N LEU A 4 11.14 2.45 5.52
CA LEU A 4 12.29 3.26 5.94
C LEU A 4 11.84 4.72 6.04
N PHE A 5 12.14 5.36 7.17
CA PHE A 5 11.91 6.78 7.38
C PHE A 5 13.22 7.54 7.23
N THR A 6 13.17 8.64 6.50
CA THR A 6 14.33 9.51 6.25
C THR A 6 14.04 10.89 6.82
N ASP A 7 14.87 11.32 7.75
CA ASP A 7 14.92 12.68 8.23
C ASP A 7 15.86 13.53 7.36
N VAL A 8 15.47 14.78 7.11
CA VAL A 8 16.27 15.78 6.37
C VAL A 8 16.53 17.04 7.21
N THR A 9 16.27 16.97 8.52
CA THR A 9 16.47 18.09 9.45
C THR A 9 17.95 18.48 9.51
N VAL A 10 18.23 19.78 9.46
CA VAL A 10 19.58 20.33 9.61
C VAL A 10 19.79 20.74 11.08
N HIS A 11 20.96 20.44 11.64
CA HIS A 11 21.33 20.72 13.04
C HIS A 11 20.51 19.98 14.11
N GLY A 12 19.94 18.81 13.79
CA GLY A 12 19.33 17.93 14.78
C GLY A 12 20.37 17.17 15.63
N ILE A 13 20.10 17.02 16.93
CA ILE A 13 20.94 16.25 17.88
C ILE A 13 20.20 14.99 18.35
N THR A 14 18.90 15.09 18.60
CA THR A 14 18.08 13.95 19.07
C THR A 14 16.78 13.85 18.27
N TRP A 15 16.34 12.62 18.01
CA TRP A 15 15.12 12.31 17.27
C TRP A 15 14.16 11.52 18.16
N SER A 16 12.87 11.78 18.01
CA SER A 16 11.80 10.96 18.58
C SER A 16 10.71 10.78 17.54
N TRP A 17 10.61 9.56 17.05
CA TRP A 17 9.55 9.12 16.14
C TRP A 17 8.41 8.50 16.94
N GLU A 18 7.19 8.97 16.71
CA GLU A 18 5.94 8.32 17.14
C GLU A 18 5.24 7.82 15.87
N PHE A 19 5.12 6.51 15.68
CA PHE A 19 4.58 5.96 14.43
C PHE A 19 3.05 5.93 14.37
N GLY A 20 2.36 6.27 15.46
CA GLY A 20 0.90 6.27 15.54
C GLY A 20 0.27 4.89 15.77
N ASP A 21 1.08 3.82 15.88
CA ASP A 21 0.66 2.45 16.20
C ASP A 21 1.03 2.03 17.64
N GLY A 22 1.52 2.99 18.45
CA GLY A 22 2.01 2.76 19.81
C GLY A 22 3.53 2.53 19.91
N ASN A 23 4.23 2.34 18.79
CA ASN A 23 5.68 2.19 18.77
C ASN A 23 6.41 3.53 18.57
N VAL A 24 7.66 3.59 19.05
CA VAL A 24 8.52 4.77 18.97
C VAL A 24 9.96 4.40 18.55
N SER A 25 10.73 5.38 18.09
CA SER A 25 12.16 5.22 17.81
C SER A 25 12.97 6.49 18.09
N ALA A 26 14.20 6.32 18.58
CA ALA A 26 15.17 7.40 18.79
C ALA A 26 16.23 7.53 17.68
N LEU A 27 16.21 6.64 16.67
CA LEU A 27 17.11 6.70 15.52
C LEU A 27 16.72 7.87 14.61
N GLN A 28 17.70 8.52 13.99
CA GLN A 28 17.46 9.54 12.97
C GLN A 28 16.64 9.00 11.79
N ASN A 29 17.07 7.87 11.22
CA ASN A 29 16.44 7.22 10.06
C ASN A 29 16.01 5.79 10.42
N PRO A 30 14.89 5.61 11.14
CA PRO A 30 14.46 4.29 11.58
C PRO A 30 13.82 3.48 10.45
N VAL A 31 13.88 2.16 10.61
CA VAL A 31 13.04 1.24 9.85
C VAL A 31 11.96 0.72 10.77
N HIS A 32 10.69 0.92 10.40
CA HIS A 32 9.54 0.51 11.21
C HIS A 32 8.66 -0.49 10.46
N THR A 33 8.07 -1.42 11.19
CA THR A 33 7.16 -2.44 10.62
C THR A 33 5.77 -2.28 11.21
N PHE A 34 4.83 -1.84 10.38
CA PHE A 34 3.41 -1.79 10.73
C PHE A 34 2.80 -3.19 10.55
N LEU A 35 2.30 -3.77 11.65
CA LEU A 35 1.69 -5.10 11.67
C LEU A 35 0.24 -5.09 11.14
N VAL A 36 -0.48 -4.01 11.39
CA VAL A 36 -1.89 -3.86 11.02
C VAL A 36 -2.02 -2.83 9.90
N PRO A 37 -2.87 -3.06 8.89
CA PRO A 37 -3.20 -2.03 7.91
C PRO A 37 -4.05 -0.93 8.55
N GLY A 38 -3.80 0.31 8.19
CA GLY A 38 -4.52 1.43 8.73
C GLY A 38 -3.96 2.76 8.28
N THR A 39 -4.59 3.82 8.75
CA THR A 39 -4.06 5.17 8.61
C THR A 39 -3.35 5.54 9.90
N TYR A 40 -2.10 5.95 9.79
CA TYR A 40 -1.24 6.27 10.92
C TYR A 40 -0.77 7.72 10.82
N THR A 41 -0.84 8.45 11.92
CA THR A 41 -0.21 9.77 12.04
C THR A 41 1.20 9.57 12.58
N VAL A 42 2.19 9.65 11.70
CA VAL A 42 3.60 9.59 12.08
C VAL A 42 4.04 10.98 12.50
N LYS A 43 4.60 11.11 13.70
CA LYS A 43 5.19 12.33 14.21
C LYS A 43 6.70 12.15 14.35
N LEU A 44 7.44 13.16 13.92
CA LEU A 44 8.87 13.32 14.21
C LEU A 44 9.05 14.57 15.06
N ILE A 45 9.73 14.42 16.19
CA ILE A 45 10.19 15.51 17.04
C ILE A 45 11.72 15.50 16.97
N VAL A 46 12.32 16.63 16.58
CA VAL A 46 13.78 16.81 16.57
C VAL A 46 14.15 17.90 17.55
N ALA A 47 15.22 17.71 18.32
CA ALA A 47 15.78 18.75 19.18
C ALA A 47 17.25 18.99 18.85
N ASN A 48 17.68 20.24 19.01
CA ASN A 48 19.07 20.67 18.83
C ASN A 48 19.76 21.06 20.16
N GLY A 49 19.19 20.64 21.29
CA GLY A 49 19.66 20.98 22.64
C GLY A 49 19.18 22.33 23.19
N ILE A 50 18.61 23.20 22.34
CA ILE A 50 18.05 24.51 22.74
C ILE A 50 16.54 24.53 22.52
N CYS A 51 16.10 24.11 21.34
CA CYS A 51 14.70 24.05 20.93
C CYS A 51 14.37 22.68 20.39
N ASN A 52 13.07 22.39 20.31
CA ASN A 52 12.51 21.30 19.55
C ASN A 52 11.59 21.82 18.45
N ASP A 53 11.49 21.05 17.37
CA ASP A 53 10.50 21.23 16.31
C ASP A 53 9.81 19.90 16.01
N THR A 54 8.58 19.97 15.50
CA THR A 54 7.71 18.82 15.31
C THR A 54 7.05 18.85 13.94
N ILE A 55 7.13 17.73 13.23
CA ILE A 55 6.32 17.49 12.03
C ILE A 55 5.44 16.27 12.21
N SER A 56 4.20 16.35 11.72
CA SER A 56 3.26 15.23 11.68
C SER A 56 2.81 14.97 10.26
N LYS A 57 2.87 13.72 9.82
CA LYS A 57 2.44 13.28 8.50
C LYS A 57 1.55 12.06 8.63
N MET A 58 0.37 12.16 8.03
CA MET A 58 -0.52 11.02 7.89
C MET A 58 -0.04 10.12 6.76
N ILE A 59 0.11 8.84 7.04
CA ILE A 59 0.39 7.80 6.04
C ILE A 59 -0.74 6.78 6.06
N ARG A 60 -1.04 6.23 4.88
CA ARG A 60 -1.94 5.09 4.77
C ARG A 60 -1.09 3.85 4.53
N VAL A 61 -1.09 2.96 5.49
CA VAL A 61 -0.51 1.63 5.38
C VAL A 61 -1.62 0.69 4.97
N SER A 62 -1.72 0.39 3.69
CA SER A 62 -2.46 -0.79 3.23
C SER A 62 -1.52 -1.99 3.22
N LEU A 63 -2.06 -3.19 3.48
CA LEU A 63 -1.60 -4.32 2.69
C LEU A 63 -2.05 -3.96 1.29
N ASP A 64 -1.15 -3.42 0.48
CA ASP A 64 -1.51 -3.28 -0.91
C ASP A 64 -1.71 -4.70 -1.41
N GLY A 65 -2.98 -5.03 -1.68
CA GLY A 65 -3.35 -6.20 -2.47
C GLY A 65 -2.92 -6.03 -3.93
N ALA A 66 -2.16 -4.98 -4.27
CA ALA A 66 -1.11 -5.14 -5.25
C ALA A 66 0.02 -5.96 -4.60
N ASN A 67 -0.10 -7.28 -4.48
CA ASN A 67 0.20 -8.10 -5.64
C ASN A 67 0.38 -7.26 -6.92
N ASP A 68 1.50 -6.54 -7.04
CA ASP A 68 2.26 -6.79 -8.28
C ASP A 68 2.21 -8.30 -8.44
N ILE A 69 1.71 -8.79 -9.56
CA ILE A 69 1.70 -10.22 -9.87
C ILE A 69 3.14 -10.71 -9.72
N THR A 70 3.50 -11.10 -8.50
CA THR A 70 4.80 -11.63 -8.08
C THR A 70 4.64 -13.09 -7.66
N GLY A 71 3.43 -13.63 -7.84
CA GLY A 71 3.17 -15.04 -8.09
C GLY A 71 2.59 -15.23 -9.50
N ASN A 72 2.58 -16.46 -10.01
CA ASN A 72 1.99 -16.81 -11.31
C ASN A 72 0.47 -16.58 -11.34
N LEU A 73 0.00 -15.35 -11.61
CA LEU A 73 -1.40 -15.14 -12.00
C LEU A 73 -1.58 -15.74 -13.40
N LYS A 74 -2.11 -16.96 -13.47
CA LYS A 74 -2.50 -17.56 -14.74
C LYS A 74 -3.86 -17.00 -15.14
N LEU A 75 -3.82 -16.00 -16.01
CA LEU A 75 -5.00 -15.53 -16.72
C LEU A 75 -5.21 -16.44 -17.92
N LYS A 76 -6.37 -17.09 -17.97
CA LYS A 76 -6.82 -17.73 -19.20
C LYS A 76 -7.82 -16.80 -19.86
N TYR A 77 -7.56 -16.47 -21.12
CA TYR A 77 -8.48 -15.71 -21.94
C TYR A 77 -8.97 -16.59 -23.08
N TYR A 78 -10.28 -16.64 -23.27
CA TYR A 78 -10.90 -17.41 -24.33
C TYR A 78 -11.70 -16.45 -25.19
N PRO A 79 -11.23 -16.12 -26.41
CA PRO A 79 -12.08 -15.48 -27.40
C PRO A 79 -13.28 -16.39 -27.67
N ASN A 80 -14.49 -15.84 -27.63
CA ASN A 80 -15.68 -16.49 -28.14
C ASN A 80 -16.07 -15.83 -29.46
N PRO A 81 -15.66 -16.38 -30.62
CA PRO A 81 -15.88 -15.78 -31.93
C PRO A 81 -17.36 -15.67 -32.31
N VAL A 82 -18.24 -16.46 -31.68
CA VAL A 82 -19.68 -16.48 -31.96
C VAL A 82 -20.39 -15.31 -31.29
N HIS A 83 -19.94 -14.90 -30.09
CA HIS A 83 -20.62 -13.86 -29.30
C HIS A 83 -19.81 -12.57 -29.13
N GLN A 84 -18.64 -12.44 -29.79
CA GLN A 84 -17.73 -11.29 -29.67
C GLN A 84 -17.36 -10.96 -28.20
N GLN A 85 -17.32 -11.99 -27.36
CA GLN A 85 -17.01 -11.86 -25.94
C GLN A 85 -15.62 -12.45 -25.66
N ILE A 86 -14.96 -11.89 -24.65
CA ILE A 86 -13.75 -12.46 -24.08
C ILE A 86 -14.09 -12.95 -22.68
N PHE A 87 -13.86 -14.23 -22.43
CA PHE A 87 -13.92 -14.79 -21.09
C PHE A 87 -12.55 -14.68 -20.43
N ILE A 88 -12.52 -14.19 -19.19
CA ILE A 88 -11.31 -14.10 -18.38
C ILE A 88 -11.53 -14.97 -17.14
N GLU A 89 -10.63 -15.90 -16.91
CA GLU A 89 -10.63 -16.79 -15.76
C GLU A 89 -9.37 -16.55 -14.92
N VAL A 90 -9.57 -16.47 -13.61
CA VAL A 90 -8.50 -16.37 -12.61
C VAL A 90 -8.51 -17.65 -11.80
N GLU A 91 -7.41 -18.40 -11.84
CA GLU A 91 -7.29 -19.67 -11.14
C GLU A 91 -6.88 -19.48 -9.67
N ASN A 92 -7.49 -20.27 -8.78
CA ASN A 92 -7.08 -20.47 -7.39
C ASN A 92 -7.00 -19.22 -6.49
N GLN A 93 -7.83 -18.20 -6.72
CA GLN A 93 -7.92 -17.03 -5.83
C GLN A 93 -9.36 -16.57 -5.58
N LEU A 94 -9.61 -16.05 -4.38
CA LEU A 94 -10.81 -15.28 -4.06
C LEU A 94 -10.68 -13.90 -4.69
N ILE A 95 -11.72 -13.44 -5.39
CA ILE A 95 -11.71 -12.18 -6.13
C ILE A 95 -12.80 -11.27 -5.59
N ASP A 96 -12.39 -10.19 -4.91
CA ASP A 96 -13.34 -9.22 -4.35
C ASP A 96 -13.90 -8.28 -5.43
N ASN A 97 -13.03 -7.79 -6.32
CA ASN A 97 -13.41 -6.96 -7.46
C ASN A 97 -12.48 -7.20 -8.68
N VAL A 98 -13.02 -6.98 -9.87
CA VAL A 98 -12.29 -6.96 -11.14
C VAL A 98 -12.54 -5.63 -11.81
N THR A 99 -11.47 -4.92 -12.19
CA THR A 99 -11.57 -3.64 -12.91
C THR A 99 -10.74 -3.69 -14.19
N ILE A 100 -11.33 -3.26 -15.30
CA ILE A 100 -10.65 -3.12 -16.59
C ILE A 100 -10.49 -1.63 -16.88
N ASN A 101 -9.26 -1.19 -17.12
CA ASN A 101 -8.93 0.20 -17.49
C ASN A 101 -8.38 0.23 -18.92
N ASN A 102 -8.52 1.36 -19.60
CA ASN A 102 -7.90 1.59 -20.92
C ASN A 102 -6.42 1.99 -20.78
N GLN A 103 -5.74 2.20 -21.91
CA GLN A 103 -4.32 2.59 -21.96
C GLN A 103 -4.01 3.95 -21.33
N VAL A 104 -5.02 4.79 -21.10
CA VAL A 104 -4.88 6.08 -20.41
C VAL A 104 -5.32 6.01 -18.94
N GLY A 105 -5.58 4.80 -18.42
CA GLY A 105 -5.95 4.55 -17.02
C GLY A 105 -7.41 4.81 -16.67
N GLN A 106 -8.25 5.16 -17.65
CA GLN A 106 -9.68 5.35 -17.41
C GLN A 106 -10.38 3.99 -17.27
N LYS A 107 -11.23 3.88 -16.24
CA LYS A 107 -12.05 2.70 -15.97
C LYS A 107 -13.06 2.45 -17.10
N VAL A 108 -12.99 1.25 -17.67
CA VAL A 108 -13.89 0.76 -18.72
C VAL A 108 -14.97 -0.15 -18.11
N LEU A 109 -14.59 -1.08 -17.22
CA LEU A 109 -15.54 -2.01 -16.57
C LEU A 109 -15.16 -2.29 -15.12
N SER A 110 -16.16 -2.62 -14.29
CA SER A 110 -15.96 -3.06 -12.91
C SER A 110 -16.99 -4.11 -12.52
N TYR A 111 -16.53 -5.19 -11.93
CA TYR A 111 -17.34 -6.25 -11.33
C TYR A 111 -16.93 -6.41 -9.87
N SER A 112 -17.89 -6.70 -9.00
CA SER A 112 -17.68 -6.95 -7.57
C SER A 112 -18.35 -8.25 -7.17
N ASN A 113 -17.87 -8.88 -6.09
CA ASN A 113 -18.41 -10.15 -5.58
C ASN A 113 -18.38 -11.27 -6.63
N VAL A 114 -17.26 -11.38 -7.36
CA VAL A 114 -17.10 -12.39 -8.42
C VAL A 114 -16.93 -13.76 -7.77
N THR A 115 -18.00 -14.52 -7.72
CA THR A 115 -17.99 -15.88 -7.18
C THR A 115 -17.47 -16.87 -8.22
N LYS A 116 -16.60 -17.79 -7.77
CA LYS A 116 -16.12 -18.91 -8.57
C LYS A 116 -17.32 -19.75 -9.04
N LYS A 117 -17.57 -19.81 -10.36
CA LYS A 117 -18.40 -20.90 -10.89
C LYS A 117 -17.56 -22.16 -10.84
N ILE A 118 -17.98 -23.10 -9.98
CA ILE A 118 -17.40 -24.45 -9.85
C ILE A 118 -17.67 -25.23 -11.13
#